data_AF-A0A4Q8BEP3-F1
#
_entry.id   AF-A0A4Q8BEP3-F1
#
_cell.length_a   1.000
_cell.length_b   1.000
_cell.length_c   1.000
_cell.angle_alpha   90.00
_cell.angle_beta   90.00
_cell.angle_gamma   90.00
#
_symmetry.space_group_name_H-M   'P 1'
#
loop_
_entity.id
_entity.type
_entity.pdbx_description
1 polymer ?
#
loop_
_entity_poly.entity_id
_entity_poly.type
_entity_poly.pdbx_seq_one_letter_code
_entity_poly.pdbx_strand_id
1 'polypeptide(L)'
;MPDPTRAGPRIQDGGYMTGELSEAVVAAQAGDEEAFRFLYRSLQPGLLRYLTALVGADAEDVASETWLQISRDLPSFTGGEFRAWSVTIARNRAMDHLRRQRRRPSLPVPVQALSELAGDADTAERAGETIGTEAALALIATLPPREAEAVLLRAVIGLDAETAGRVLGRRPGAVRTAAHRGLRRLAALLERGEPGQSSGGNGNPSPPRPRTGRGRHAPSAPHAEPADG
;
A
#
# COMPACT_ATOMS: atom_id res chain seq x y z
N MET A 1 17.91 -19.34 42.79
CA MET A 1 18.63 -19.23 41.51
C MET A 1 17.67 -18.57 40.53
N PRO A 2 17.86 -17.30 40.14
CA PRO A 2 16.90 -16.60 39.30
C PRO A 2 17.05 -16.96 37.82
N ASP A 3 15.90 -16.94 37.15
CA ASP A 3 15.58 -17.24 35.77
C ASP A 3 16.13 -16.16 34.80
N PRO A 4 16.92 -16.51 33.76
CA PRO A 4 17.37 -15.55 32.76
C PRO A 4 16.25 -15.29 31.74
N THR A 5 15.40 -14.31 32.09
CA THR A 5 14.47 -13.64 31.18
C THR A 5 15.12 -13.37 29.82
N ARG A 6 14.66 -14.14 28.83
CA ARG A 6 14.45 -13.81 27.42
C ARG A 6 14.70 -12.33 27.11
N ALA A 7 15.93 -11.99 26.76
CA ALA A 7 16.21 -10.76 26.02
C ALA A 7 15.62 -10.92 24.62
N GLY A 8 14.49 -10.26 24.36
CA GLY A 8 13.94 -10.15 23.01
C GLY A 8 14.96 -9.50 22.06
N PRO A 9 14.89 -9.80 20.75
CA PRO A 9 15.83 -9.25 19.78
C PRO A 9 15.69 -7.72 19.79
N ARG A 10 16.81 -7.04 20.07
CA ARG A 10 16.89 -5.58 20.11
C ARG A 10 16.72 -5.05 18.69
N ILE A 11 15.98 -3.95 18.57
CA ILE A 11 15.92 -3.09 17.38
C ILE A 11 17.35 -2.54 17.15
N GLN A 12 18.18 -3.32 16.45
CA GLN A 12 19.57 -3.01 16.11
C GLN A 12 19.81 -3.09 14.59
N ASP A 13 18.91 -3.71 13.83
CA ASP A 13 19.11 -4.02 12.40
C ASP A 13 19.23 -2.79 11.50
N GLY A 14 18.59 -1.67 11.82
CA GLY A 14 18.64 -0.46 10.98
C GLY A 14 20.02 0.22 10.91
N GLY A 15 20.80 0.13 12.00
CA GLY A 15 22.14 0.72 12.07
C GLY A 15 23.17 -0.10 11.29
N TYR A 16 23.09 -1.43 11.42
CA TYR A 16 23.96 -2.36 10.69
C TYR A 16 23.72 -2.30 9.18
N MET A 17 22.46 -2.27 8.74
CA MET A 17 22.13 -2.15 7.30
C MET A 17 22.56 -0.82 6.67
N THR A 18 22.62 0.26 7.45
CA THR A 18 23.10 1.57 6.94
C THR A 18 24.63 1.58 6.76
N GLY A 19 25.35 0.91 7.67
CA GLY A 19 26.80 0.70 7.56
C GLY A 19 27.17 -0.14 6.34
N GLU A 20 26.54 -1.31 6.18
CA GLU A 20 26.77 -2.22 5.04
C GLU A 20 26.48 -1.56 3.69
N LEU A 21 25.41 -0.75 3.60
CA LEU A 21 25.11 0.01 2.38
C LEU A 21 26.19 1.03 2.07
N SER A 22 26.76 1.68 3.09
CA SER A 22 27.79 2.70 2.90
C SER A 22 29.09 2.07 2.39
N GLU A 23 29.48 0.90 2.92
CA GLU A 23 30.63 0.14 2.44
C GLU A 23 30.43 -0.36 1.01
N ALA A 24 29.23 -0.89 0.71
CA ALA A 24 28.89 -1.32 -0.64
C ALA A 24 28.88 -0.16 -1.66
N VAL A 25 28.52 1.06 -1.26
CA VAL A 25 28.65 2.24 -2.12
C VAL A 25 30.11 2.49 -2.49
N VAL A 26 31.02 2.48 -1.51
CA VAL A 26 32.45 2.73 -1.75
C VAL A 26 33.05 1.67 -2.67
N ALA A 27 32.72 0.39 -2.44
CA ALA A 27 33.17 -0.70 -3.31
C ALA A 27 32.60 -0.58 -4.73
N ALA A 28 31.29 -0.31 -4.85
CA ALA A 28 30.65 -0.14 -6.15
C ALA A 28 31.20 1.06 -6.94
N GLN A 29 31.58 2.14 -6.26
CA GLN A 29 32.28 3.29 -6.86
C GLN A 29 33.65 2.92 -7.42
N ALA A 30 34.33 1.94 -6.81
CA ALA A 30 35.59 1.39 -7.30
C ALA A 30 35.41 0.35 -8.43
N GLY A 31 34.18 0.09 -8.86
CA GLY A 31 33.86 -0.85 -9.94
C GLY A 31 33.50 -2.26 -9.48
N ASP A 32 33.27 -2.48 -8.18
CA ASP A 32 32.82 -3.77 -7.66
C ASP A 32 31.36 -4.05 -8.06
N GLU A 33 31.17 -5.02 -8.97
CA GLU A 33 29.86 -5.43 -9.46
C GLU A 33 29.01 -6.16 -8.40
N GLU A 34 29.64 -6.92 -7.49
CA GLU A 34 28.93 -7.60 -6.40
C GLU A 34 28.39 -6.57 -5.40
N ALA A 35 29.19 -5.55 -5.09
CA ALA A 35 28.75 -4.44 -4.26
C ALA A 35 27.58 -3.68 -4.90
N PHE A 36 27.65 -3.38 -6.21
CA PHE A 36 26.52 -2.75 -6.92
C PHE A 36 25.28 -3.65 -6.91
N ARG A 37 25.44 -4.96 -7.10
CA ARG A 37 24.35 -5.95 -7.03
C ARG A 37 23.72 -5.98 -5.64
N PHE A 38 24.51 -5.84 -4.58
CA PHE A 38 24.02 -5.72 -3.21
C PHE A 38 23.17 -4.46 -3.02
N LEU A 39 23.64 -3.30 -3.50
CA LEU A 39 22.86 -2.04 -3.47
C LEU A 39 21.52 -2.21 -4.20
N TYR A 40 21.55 -2.82 -5.40
CA TYR A 40 20.36 -3.11 -6.19
C TYR A 40 19.37 -3.99 -5.44
N ARG A 41 19.79 -5.17 -4.96
CA ARG A 41 18.92 -6.11 -4.25
C ARG A 41 18.35 -5.52 -2.96
N SER A 42 19.12 -4.69 -2.28
CA SER A 42 18.70 -4.04 -1.03
C SER A 42 17.62 -2.98 -1.24
N LEU A 43 17.71 -2.19 -2.32
CA LEU A 43 16.83 -1.05 -2.54
C LEU A 43 15.68 -1.33 -3.51
N GLN A 44 15.89 -2.16 -4.53
CA GLN A 44 14.94 -2.38 -5.63
C GLN A 44 13.52 -2.76 -5.17
N PRO A 45 13.32 -3.70 -4.22
CA PRO A 45 11.96 -4.06 -3.82
C PRO A 45 11.21 -2.89 -3.19
N GLY A 46 11.87 -2.08 -2.36
CA GLY A 46 11.27 -0.88 -1.76
C GLY A 46 11.03 0.21 -2.80
N LEU A 47 11.98 0.39 -3.72
CA LEU A 47 11.89 1.37 -4.80
C LEU A 47 10.73 1.08 -5.75
N LEU A 48 10.56 -0.18 -6.15
CA LEU A 48 9.42 -0.61 -6.98
C LEU A 48 8.11 -0.33 -6.26
N ARG A 49 7.94 -0.76 -5.00
CA ARG A 49 6.71 -0.47 -4.24
C ARG A 49 6.41 1.03 -4.14
N TYR A 50 7.45 1.84 -3.93
CA TYR A 50 7.31 3.30 -3.92
C TYR A 50 6.82 3.84 -5.27
N LEU A 51 7.42 3.38 -6.38
CA LEU A 51 7.06 3.82 -7.72
C LEU A 51 5.69 3.30 -8.16
N THR A 52 5.32 2.07 -7.84
CA THR A 52 3.99 1.50 -8.10
C THR A 52 2.89 2.37 -7.49
N ALA A 53 3.08 2.83 -6.25
CA ALA A 53 2.12 3.73 -5.62
C ALA A 53 2.05 5.13 -6.24
N LEU A 54 3.06 5.57 -7.00
CA LEU A 54 3.11 6.89 -7.63
C LEU A 54 2.67 6.91 -9.10
N VAL A 55 3.07 5.91 -9.87
CA VAL A 55 2.89 5.87 -11.33
C VAL A 55 2.17 4.61 -11.83
N GLY A 56 1.77 3.70 -10.93
CA GLY A 56 1.01 2.50 -11.30
C GLY A 56 1.82 1.56 -12.19
N ALA A 57 1.24 1.19 -13.34
CA ALA A 57 1.80 0.22 -14.28
C ALA A 57 3.17 0.64 -14.86
N ASP A 58 3.48 1.94 -14.92
CA ASP A 58 4.74 2.43 -15.48
C ASP A 58 5.92 2.35 -14.48
N ALA A 59 5.72 1.73 -13.31
CA ALA A 59 6.71 1.70 -12.24
C ALA A 59 8.01 0.99 -12.62
N GLU A 60 7.93 -0.09 -13.40
CA GLU A 60 9.11 -0.85 -13.84
C GLU A 60 9.98 -0.04 -14.81
N ASP A 61 9.35 0.70 -15.73
CA ASP A 61 10.04 1.58 -16.67
C ASP A 61 10.73 2.72 -15.92
N VAL A 62 10.02 3.39 -15.01
CA VAL A 62 10.59 4.46 -14.20
C VAL A 62 11.70 3.94 -13.29
N ALA A 63 11.57 2.73 -12.74
CA ALA A 63 12.62 2.09 -11.94
C ALA A 63 13.87 1.80 -12.78
N SER A 64 13.69 1.32 -14.01
CA SER A 64 14.79 1.05 -14.95
C SER A 64 15.53 2.35 -15.30
N GLU A 65 14.82 3.42 -15.66
CA GLU A 65 15.42 4.75 -15.89
C GLU A 65 16.14 5.29 -14.64
N THR A 66 15.61 5.00 -13.45
CA THR A 66 16.20 5.40 -12.18
C THR A 66 17.52 4.68 -11.94
N TRP A 67 17.57 3.35 -12.09
CA TRP A 67 18.81 2.58 -11.92
C TRP A 67 19.86 2.92 -12.97
N LEU A 68 19.46 3.23 -14.21
CA LEU A 68 20.35 3.75 -15.23
C LEU A 68 20.94 5.11 -14.87
N GLN A 69 20.21 5.95 -14.13
CA GLN A 69 20.76 7.21 -13.62
C GLN A 69 21.69 6.95 -12.43
N ILE A 70 21.27 6.09 -11.49
CA ILE A 70 22.08 5.72 -10.33
C ILE A 70 23.43 5.17 -10.79
N SER A 71 23.47 4.22 -11.73
CA SER A 71 24.73 3.64 -12.21
C SER A 71 25.67 4.67 -12.85
N ARG A 72 25.12 5.65 -13.57
CA ARG A 72 25.89 6.74 -14.19
C ARG A 72 26.44 7.74 -13.18
N ASP A 73 25.65 8.07 -12.16
CA ASP A 73 26.00 9.13 -11.21
C ASP A 73 26.75 8.61 -9.98
N LEU A 74 26.62 7.31 -9.67
CA LEU A 74 27.22 6.65 -8.50
C LEU A 74 28.71 6.96 -8.33
N PRO A 75 29.58 6.95 -9.37
CA PRO A 75 30.99 7.28 -9.20
C PRO A 75 31.28 8.68 -8.63
N SER A 76 30.34 9.62 -8.80
CA SER A 76 30.45 11.00 -8.30
C SER A 76 29.60 11.27 -7.05
N PHE A 77 28.84 10.28 -6.60
CA PHE A 77 28.03 10.40 -5.38
C PHE A 77 28.93 10.58 -4.17
N THR A 78 28.78 11.70 -3.46
CA THR A 78 29.57 11.99 -2.26
C THR A 78 28.67 12.52 -1.16
N GLY A 79 28.83 11.95 0.04
CA GLY A 79 28.07 12.35 1.22
C GLY A 79 26.58 11.99 1.17
N GLY A 80 25.93 12.05 2.33
CA GLY A 80 24.51 11.73 2.47
C GLY A 80 24.20 10.23 2.43
N GLU A 81 22.92 9.92 2.60
CA GLU A 81 22.43 8.54 2.64
C GLU A 81 22.06 8.06 1.22
N PHE A 82 22.67 6.97 0.77
CA PHE A 82 22.45 6.40 -0.57
C PHE A 82 20.98 6.12 -0.89
N ARG A 83 20.22 5.61 0.09
CA ARG A 83 18.77 5.36 -0.06
C ARG A 83 18.02 6.66 -0.37
N ALA A 84 18.31 7.73 0.37
CA ALA A 84 17.66 9.02 0.20
C ALA A 84 17.98 9.65 -1.15
N TRP A 85 19.24 9.57 -1.57
CA TRP A 85 19.69 10.06 -2.87
C TRP A 85 19.02 9.31 -4.02
N SER A 86 19.03 7.97 -3.97
CA SER A 86 18.39 7.11 -4.97
C SER A 86 16.89 7.36 -5.08
N VAL A 87 16.19 7.50 -3.96
CA VAL A 87 14.75 7.80 -3.94
C VAL A 87 14.45 9.24 -4.40
N THR A 88 15.38 10.18 -4.20
CA THR A 88 15.26 11.52 -4.79
C THR A 88 15.28 11.45 -6.32
N ILE A 89 16.20 10.68 -6.90
CA ILE A 89 16.24 10.43 -8.35
C ILE A 89 14.92 9.81 -8.81
N ALA A 90 14.49 8.74 -8.15
CA ALA A 90 13.25 8.01 -8.48
C ALA A 90 12.02 8.93 -8.46
N ARG A 91 11.89 9.74 -7.39
CA ARG A 91 10.81 10.69 -7.24
C ARG A 91 10.80 11.73 -8.36
N ASN A 92 11.96 12.29 -8.71
CA ASN A 92 12.06 13.27 -9.79
C ASN A 92 11.60 12.66 -11.12
N ARG A 93 12.01 11.42 -11.42
CA ARG A 93 11.59 10.71 -12.64
C ARG A 93 10.11 10.38 -12.66
N ALA A 94 9.54 9.93 -11.55
CA ALA A 94 8.10 9.73 -11.42
C ALA A 94 7.34 11.05 -11.69
N MET A 95 7.78 12.17 -11.10
CA MET A 95 7.14 13.47 -11.31
C MET A 95 7.27 13.96 -12.75
N ASP A 96 8.42 13.74 -13.40
CA ASP A 96 8.63 14.10 -14.81
C ASP A 96 7.80 13.22 -15.75
N HIS A 97 7.68 11.93 -15.46
CA HIS A 97 6.79 11.00 -16.15
C HIS A 97 5.32 11.46 -16.09
N LEU A 98 4.81 11.73 -14.89
CA LEU A 98 3.45 12.22 -14.68
C LEU A 98 3.19 13.57 -15.38
N ARG A 99 4.20 14.46 -15.41
CA ARG A 99 4.11 15.73 -16.16
C ARG A 99 4.05 15.51 -17.67
N ARG A 100 4.81 14.56 -18.21
CA ARG A 100 4.81 14.20 -19.64
C ARG A 100 3.46 13.63 -20.06
N GLN A 101 2.90 12.71 -19.29
CA GLN A 101 1.58 12.13 -19.55
C GLN A 101 0.48 13.20 -19.60
N ARG A 102 0.48 14.15 -18.66
CA ARG A 102 -0.51 15.26 -18.65
C ARG A 102 -0.41 16.19 -19.86
N ARG A 103 0.76 16.31 -20.49
CA ARG A 103 1.01 17.21 -21.63
C ARG A 103 0.70 16.60 -22.99
N ARG A 104 0.49 15.27 -23.07
CA ARG A 104 0.16 14.57 -24.31
C ARG A 104 -1.20 13.88 -24.14
N PRO A 105 -2.33 14.58 -24.36
CA PRO A 105 -3.65 13.99 -24.22
C PRO A 105 -3.92 13.04 -25.39
N SER A 106 -3.48 11.80 -25.27
CA SER A 106 -4.30 10.66 -25.72
C SER A 106 -5.15 10.31 -24.51
N LEU A 107 -6.41 10.77 -24.52
CA LEU A 107 -7.30 10.73 -23.36
C LEU A 107 -7.70 9.30 -22.95
N PRO A 108 -8.08 9.05 -21.68
CA PRO A 108 -8.23 10.03 -20.59
C PRO A 108 -7.37 9.73 -19.36
N VAL A 109 -6.62 10.72 -18.88
CA VAL A 109 -6.25 10.80 -17.46
C VAL A 109 -7.29 11.68 -16.78
N PRO A 110 -7.92 11.17 -15.71
CA PRO A 110 -7.98 11.99 -14.51
C PRO A 110 -7.26 11.32 -13.34
N VAL A 111 -6.78 12.17 -12.44
CA VAL A 111 -6.25 11.86 -11.09
C VAL A 111 -7.39 11.36 -10.17
N GLN A 112 -8.30 10.56 -10.73
CA GLN A 112 -9.43 9.86 -10.11
C GLN A 112 -9.48 8.38 -10.53
N ALA A 113 -8.55 7.89 -11.36
CA ALA A 113 -8.49 6.50 -11.80
C ALA A 113 -7.73 5.58 -10.81
N LEU A 114 -8.07 5.61 -9.53
CA LEU A 114 -7.60 4.65 -8.52
C LEU A 114 -8.73 3.75 -7.99
N SER A 115 -9.89 3.76 -8.66
CA SER A 115 -11.08 3.01 -8.26
C SER A 115 -11.46 1.85 -9.19
N GLU A 116 -10.64 1.52 -10.21
CA GLU A 116 -11.01 0.52 -11.24
C GLU A 116 -9.98 -0.61 -11.44
N LEU A 117 -9.09 -0.88 -10.48
CA LEU A 117 -8.15 -2.02 -10.56
C LEU A 117 -8.44 -3.14 -9.54
N ALA A 118 -9.71 -3.34 -9.20
CA ALA A 118 -10.15 -4.48 -8.39
C ALA A 118 -10.89 -5.48 -9.28
N GLY A 119 -10.15 -6.30 -10.03
CA GLY A 119 -10.76 -7.29 -10.90
C GLY A 119 -9.76 -8.12 -11.70
N ASP A 120 -8.93 -8.89 -11.00
CA ASP A 120 -8.69 -10.33 -11.28
C ASP A 120 -7.50 -10.79 -10.43
N ALA A 121 -7.75 -11.68 -9.48
CA ALA A 121 -6.67 -12.37 -8.78
C ALA A 121 -7.14 -13.76 -8.37
N ASP A 122 -6.83 -14.74 -9.21
CA ASP A 122 -6.84 -16.16 -8.89
C ASP A 122 -5.40 -16.69 -9.00
N THR A 123 -4.79 -17.09 -7.87
CA THR A 123 -3.71 -18.11 -7.72
C THR A 123 -3.18 -18.16 -6.27
N ALA A 124 -3.80 -19.00 -5.45
CA ALA A 124 -4.01 -18.79 -4.02
C ALA A 124 -2.92 -19.14 -2.98
N GLU A 125 -1.60 -19.07 -3.26
CA GLU A 125 -0.64 -19.33 -2.13
C GLU A 125 0.68 -18.54 -2.12
N ARG A 126 1.12 -17.97 -3.24
CA ARG A 126 2.04 -16.80 -3.24
C ARG A 126 1.29 -15.49 -3.41
N ALA A 127 0.05 -15.55 -3.86
CA ALA A 127 -0.78 -14.37 -4.04
C ALA A 127 -1.24 -13.78 -2.70
N GLY A 128 -1.30 -14.51 -1.58
CA GLY A 128 -1.77 -13.92 -0.31
C GLY A 128 -0.93 -12.72 0.18
N GLU A 129 0.41 -12.85 0.18
CA GLU A 129 1.33 -11.77 0.59
C GLU A 129 1.48 -10.69 -0.49
N THR A 130 1.49 -11.08 -1.77
CA THR A 130 1.57 -10.17 -2.92
C THR A 130 0.29 -9.35 -3.08
N ILE A 131 -0.89 -9.98 -2.99
CA ILE A 131 -2.21 -9.32 -2.95
C ILE A 131 -2.26 -8.38 -1.74
N GLY A 132 -1.78 -8.81 -0.57
CA GLY A 132 -1.72 -7.94 0.61
C GLY A 132 -0.86 -6.69 0.39
N THR A 133 0.29 -6.83 -0.28
CA THR A 133 1.20 -5.72 -0.58
C THR A 133 0.62 -4.79 -1.65
N GLU A 134 0.10 -5.34 -2.76
CA GLU A 134 -0.50 -4.55 -3.84
C GLU A 134 -1.76 -3.81 -3.36
N ALA A 135 -2.62 -4.48 -2.61
CA ALA A 135 -3.79 -3.84 -1.99
C ALA A 135 -3.39 -2.73 -1.02
N ALA A 136 -2.34 -2.93 -0.21
CA ALA A 136 -1.82 -1.89 0.66
C ALA A 136 -1.28 -0.68 -0.12
N LEU A 137 -0.56 -0.90 -1.22
CA LEU A 137 -0.06 0.18 -2.08
C LEU A 137 -1.20 0.91 -2.79
N ALA A 138 -2.22 0.19 -3.28
CA ALA A 138 -3.41 0.79 -3.86
C ALA A 138 -4.15 1.66 -2.83
N LEU A 139 -4.31 1.18 -1.60
CA LEU A 139 -4.90 1.97 -0.52
C LEU A 139 -4.06 3.21 -0.19
N ILE A 140 -2.74 3.10 -0.11
CA ILE A 140 -1.83 4.25 0.10
C ILE A 140 -2.01 5.29 -1.01
N ALA A 141 -2.15 4.85 -2.26
CA ALA A 141 -2.33 5.73 -3.41
C ALA A 141 -3.68 6.50 -3.38
N THR A 142 -4.66 6.06 -2.58
CA THR A 142 -5.90 6.83 -2.35
C THR A 142 -5.75 7.99 -1.36
N LEU A 143 -4.65 8.04 -0.59
CA LEU A 143 -4.40 9.12 0.36
C LEU A 143 -4.14 10.46 -0.35
N PRO A 144 -4.33 11.60 0.33
CA PRO A 144 -3.82 12.87 -0.15
C PRO A 144 -2.32 12.75 -0.49
N PRO A 145 -1.85 13.30 -1.62
CA PRO A 145 -0.48 13.05 -2.11
C PRO A 145 0.62 13.30 -1.07
N ARG A 146 0.41 14.34 -0.25
CA ARG A 146 1.33 14.72 0.83
C ARG A 146 1.47 13.67 1.92
N GLU A 147 0.38 12.96 2.22
CA GLU A 147 0.31 11.90 3.22
C GLU A 147 0.85 10.60 2.62
N ALA A 148 0.43 10.24 1.40
CA ALA A 148 0.93 9.08 0.65
C ALA A 148 2.46 9.07 0.55
N GLU A 149 3.05 10.15 0.02
CA GLU A 149 4.51 10.26 -0.12
C GLU A 149 5.23 10.14 1.23
N ALA A 150 4.70 10.74 2.29
CA ALA A 150 5.29 10.66 3.62
C ALA A 150 5.21 9.25 4.21
N VAL A 151 4.10 8.54 4.01
CA VAL A 151 3.94 7.14 4.43
C VAL A 151 4.91 6.24 3.66
N LEU A 152 4.96 6.35 2.33
CA LEU A 152 5.84 5.50 1.52
C LEU A 152 7.32 5.68 1.88
N LEU A 153 7.80 6.91 2.01
CA LEU A 153 9.21 7.16 2.36
C LEU A 153 9.58 6.62 3.75
N ARG A 154 8.65 6.69 4.71
CA ARG A 154 8.91 6.29 6.11
C ARG A 154 8.72 4.80 6.33
N ALA A 155 7.67 4.20 5.77
CA ALA A 155 7.26 2.82 6.04
C ALA A 155 7.72 1.83 4.98
N VAL A 156 7.82 2.25 3.71
CA VAL A 156 8.19 1.35 2.60
C VAL A 156 9.68 1.44 2.29
N ILE A 157 10.24 2.65 2.21
CA ILE A 157 11.68 2.87 2.00
C ILE A 157 12.47 2.77 3.31
N GLY A 158 11.85 3.18 4.42
CA GLY A 158 12.49 3.17 5.74
C GLY A 158 13.37 4.39 6.04
N LEU A 159 13.20 5.51 5.32
CA LEU A 159 13.95 6.73 5.61
C LEU A 159 13.53 7.32 6.95
N ASP A 160 14.46 7.96 7.67
CA ASP A 160 14.10 8.78 8.83
C ASP A 160 13.26 10.02 8.43
N ALA A 161 12.67 10.73 9.40
CA ALA A 161 11.85 11.91 9.11
C ALA A 161 12.64 13.13 8.59
N GLU A 162 13.92 13.25 8.95
CA GLU A 162 14.79 14.32 8.49
C GLU A 162 15.20 14.09 7.04
N THR A 163 15.63 12.88 6.75
CA THR A 163 16.02 12.38 5.44
C THR A 163 14.84 12.42 4.47
N ALA A 164 13.68 11.91 4.86
CA ALA A 164 12.45 12.06 4.07
C ALA A 164 12.05 13.53 3.88
N GLY A 165 12.33 14.40 4.88
CA GLY A 165 12.13 15.84 4.77
C GLY A 165 12.97 16.48 3.66
N ARG A 166 14.24 16.08 3.55
CA ARG A 166 15.13 16.53 2.46
C ARG A 166 14.61 16.09 1.09
N VAL A 167 14.19 14.82 0.95
CA VAL A 167 13.61 14.28 -0.29
C VAL A 167 12.34 15.05 -0.72
N LEU A 168 11.47 15.39 0.25
CA LEU A 168 10.20 16.06 -0.01
C LEU A 168 10.28 17.59 -0.07
N GLY A 169 11.42 18.19 0.28
CA GLY A 169 11.55 19.64 0.46
C GLY A 169 10.69 20.18 1.61
N ARG A 170 10.60 19.44 2.73
CA ARG A 170 9.73 19.75 3.88
C ARG A 170 10.46 19.62 5.21
N ARG A 171 9.95 20.34 6.21
CA ARG A 171 10.44 20.23 7.60
C ARG A 171 10.17 18.82 8.15
N PRO A 172 11.09 18.24 8.96
CA PRO A 172 10.91 16.89 9.51
C PRO A 172 9.61 16.73 10.32
N GLY A 173 9.22 17.76 11.08
CA GLY A 173 7.95 17.77 11.81
C GLY A 173 6.72 17.62 10.89
N ALA A 174 6.73 18.28 9.72
CA ALA A 174 5.65 18.17 8.75
C ALA A 174 5.55 16.77 8.15
N VAL A 175 6.69 16.10 7.93
CA VAL A 175 6.74 14.70 7.47
C VAL A 175 6.14 13.76 8.51
N ARG A 176 6.52 13.89 9.79
CA ARG A 176 5.96 13.07 10.88
C ARG A 176 4.45 13.19 10.95
N THR A 177 3.93 14.42 10.93
CA THR A 177 2.48 14.66 11.00
C THR A 177 1.76 14.13 9.76
N ALA A 178 2.32 14.29 8.56
CA ALA A 178 1.73 13.76 7.33
C ALA A 178 1.69 12.23 7.32
N ALA A 179 2.79 11.57 7.71
CA ALA A 179 2.84 10.11 7.82
C ALA A 179 1.85 9.59 8.86
N HIS A 180 1.78 10.23 10.04
CA HIS A 180 0.83 9.85 11.08
C HIS A 180 -0.63 9.98 10.63
N ARG A 181 -0.98 11.10 9.96
CA ARG A 181 -2.34 11.29 9.39
C ARG A 181 -2.66 10.25 8.32
N GLY A 182 -1.72 9.97 7.42
CA GLY A 182 -1.87 8.94 6.39
C GLY A 182 -2.13 7.57 6.99
N LEU A 183 -1.29 7.12 7.94
CA LEU A 183 -1.46 5.83 8.62
C LEU A 183 -2.79 5.74 9.39
N ARG A 184 -3.21 6.80 10.08
CA ARG A 184 -4.53 6.83 10.74
C ARG A 184 -5.70 6.72 9.77
N ARG A 185 -5.60 7.35 8.60
CA ARG A 185 -6.63 7.24 7.55
C ARG A 185 -6.67 5.83 6.96
N LEU A 186 -5.52 5.20 6.72
CA LEU A 186 -5.44 3.81 6.26
C LEU A 186 -6.05 2.85 7.28
N ALA A 187 -5.72 3.00 8.56
CA ALA A 187 -6.30 2.19 9.64
C ALA A 187 -7.84 2.29 9.65
N ALA A 188 -8.38 3.51 9.56
CA ALA A 188 -9.83 3.73 9.52
C ALA A 188 -10.49 3.16 8.25
N LEU A 189 -9.78 3.05 7.13
CA LEU A 189 -10.29 2.42 5.91
C LEU A 189 -10.34 0.89 6.06
N LEU A 190 -9.32 0.29 6.68
CA LEU A 190 -9.28 -1.15 6.94
C LEU A 190 -10.37 -1.56 7.94
N GLU A 191 -10.56 -0.81 9.03
CA GLU A 191 -11.64 -1.05 10.01
C GLU A 191 -13.05 -1.01 9.39
N ARG A 192 -13.25 -0.21 8.33
CA ARG A 192 -14.54 -0.12 7.60
C ARG A 192 -14.68 -1.18 6.51
N GLY A 193 -13.57 -1.73 6.03
CA GLY A 193 -13.50 -2.80 5.04
C GLY A 193 -13.64 -4.21 5.65
N GLU A 194 -13.58 -4.33 6.98
CA GLU A 194 -13.79 -5.59 7.72
C GLU A 194 -15.21 -5.78 8.34
N PRO A 195 -16.34 -5.67 7.62
CA PRO A 195 -17.59 -6.26 8.07
C PRO A 195 -17.78 -7.64 7.42
N GLY A 196 -17.13 -8.70 7.94
CA GLY A 196 -17.21 -10.01 7.25
C GLY A 196 -16.66 -11.29 7.89
N GLN A 197 -16.12 -11.28 9.12
CA GLN A 197 -15.83 -12.52 9.86
C GLN A 197 -16.83 -12.71 11.02
N SER A 198 -18.11 -12.80 10.69
CA SER A 198 -19.15 -13.29 11.60
C SER A 198 -20.24 -14.02 10.81
N SER A 199 -19.93 -15.23 10.35
CA SER A 199 -20.91 -16.26 10.05
C SER A 199 -20.31 -17.64 10.21
N GLY A 200 -20.75 -18.34 11.25
CA GLY A 200 -20.34 -19.70 11.57
C GLY A 200 -21.00 -20.26 12.83
N GLY A 201 -22.24 -19.86 13.13
CA GLY A 201 -23.05 -20.39 14.22
C GLY A 201 -24.44 -20.71 13.68
N ASN A 202 -24.55 -21.88 13.04
CA ASN A 202 -25.74 -22.42 12.41
C ASN A 202 -26.87 -22.66 13.43
N GLY A 203 -27.69 -21.63 13.69
CA GLY A 203 -28.95 -21.73 14.42
C GLY A 203 -30.10 -21.97 13.43
N ASN A 204 -30.32 -23.24 13.09
CA ASN A 204 -31.43 -23.70 12.24
C ASN A 204 -32.80 -23.22 12.77
N PRO A 205 -33.58 -22.40 12.04
CA PRO A 205 -34.98 -22.17 12.41
C PRO A 205 -35.82 -23.33 11.87
N SER A 206 -36.21 -24.25 12.76
CA SER A 206 -37.22 -25.26 12.46
C SER A 206 -38.55 -24.60 12.06
N PRO A 207 -39.25 -25.06 11.01
CA PRO A 207 -40.58 -24.54 10.68
C PRO A 207 -41.65 -25.11 11.65
N PRO A 208 -42.69 -24.32 12.01
CA PRO A 208 -43.75 -24.81 12.89
C PRO A 208 -44.67 -25.79 12.16
N ARG A 209 -44.99 -26.91 12.83
CA ARG A 209 -45.95 -27.93 12.35
C ARG A 209 -47.40 -27.41 12.42
N PRO A 210 -48.29 -27.76 11.48
CA PRO A 210 -49.69 -27.39 11.56
C PRO A 210 -50.43 -28.25 12.60
N ARG A 211 -51.16 -27.61 13.51
CA ARG A 211 -52.06 -28.27 14.47
C ARG A 211 -53.36 -28.65 13.77
N THR A 212 -53.63 -29.95 13.73
CA THR A 212 -54.95 -30.51 13.43
C THR A 212 -55.94 -30.14 14.53
N GLY A 213 -57.00 -29.40 14.18
CA GLY A 213 -58.08 -28.99 15.08
C GLY A 213 -59.41 -29.01 14.37
N ARG A 214 -60.13 -30.12 14.56
CA ARG A 214 -61.47 -30.44 14.06
C ARG A 214 -62.52 -29.58 14.78
N GLY A 215 -63.42 -28.92 14.04
CA GLY A 215 -64.59 -28.25 14.61
C GLY A 215 -65.51 -27.66 13.54
N ARG A 216 -66.58 -28.39 13.21
CA ARG A 216 -67.67 -27.99 12.30
C ARG A 216 -68.49 -26.85 12.91
N HIS A 217 -69.02 -25.96 12.07
CA HIS A 217 -70.46 -25.66 11.92
C HIS A 217 -70.69 -24.44 11.00
N ALA A 218 -71.30 -24.70 9.83
CA ALA A 218 -72.14 -23.76 9.07
C ALA A 218 -73.60 -23.92 9.58
N PRO A 219 -74.64 -23.18 9.14
CA PRO A 219 -74.78 -22.26 7.99
C PRO A 219 -75.42 -20.90 8.42
N SER A 220 -75.71 -19.86 7.63
CA SER A 220 -76.48 -19.74 6.39
C SER A 220 -76.35 -18.29 5.87
N ALA A 221 -76.37 -18.10 4.55
CA ALA A 221 -76.67 -16.82 3.86
C ALA A 221 -78.22 -16.64 3.76
N PRO A 222 -78.83 -15.67 3.03
CA PRO A 222 -78.30 -14.60 2.16
C PRO A 222 -79.06 -13.24 2.19
N HIS A 223 -78.50 -12.18 1.56
CA HIS A 223 -79.20 -11.14 0.77
C HIS A 223 -78.15 -10.17 0.18
N ALA A 224 -77.99 -10.06 -1.16
CA ALA A 224 -78.66 -9.13 -2.11
C ALA A 224 -78.49 -7.65 -1.70
N GLU A 225 -78.10 -6.66 -2.51
CA GLU A 225 -77.88 -6.45 -3.95
C GLU A 225 -77.09 -5.10 -4.09
N PRO A 226 -76.68 -4.65 -5.31
CA PRO A 226 -75.76 -3.53 -5.55
C PRO A 226 -76.43 -2.20 -6.00
N ALA A 227 -75.58 -1.22 -6.38
CA ALA A 227 -75.84 0.13 -6.94
C ALA A 227 -76.22 1.19 -5.88
N ASP A 228 -75.81 2.46 -5.97
CA ASP A 228 -75.66 3.35 -7.13
C ASP A 228 -74.88 4.62 -6.70
N GLY A 229 -74.27 5.36 -7.66
CA GLY A 229 -73.92 6.79 -7.52
C GLY A 229 -72.48 7.15 -7.16
#